data_AF-A0A7K9LM37-F1
#
_entry.id   AF-A0A7K9LM37-F1
#
_cell.length_a   1.000
_cell.length_b   1.000
_cell.length_c   1.000
_cell.angle_alpha   90.00
_cell.angle_beta   90.00
_cell.angle_gamma   90.00
#
_symmetry.space_group_name_H-M   'P 1'
#
loop_
_entity.id
_entity.type
_entity.pdbx_description
1 polymer ?
#
loop_
_entity_poly.entity_id
_entity_poly.type
_entity_poly.pdbx_seq_one_letter_code
_entity_poly.pdbx_strand_id
1 'polypeptide(L)'
;GRIACANVLSDLYAMGVTECDNVLMLLSVSQRMTEEVTGDTGGTWGGRGDTALSPRLGAGLGDMGTGFGDMGVGFGPWGGVCPILTPALPRPDSAVPGDVLVLTKPLGTHMAVSAHQWLDIPERWNKIKLVVTREEVELAYQEAVSSMATLNRTAAGLMRAFGAHAATDVTGFGVLGHARALAAQQRLDVAFVIHNLPVIAKMATVSKASGGRGLLQGTAPETSG
;
A
#
# COMPACT_ATOMS: atom_id res chain seq x y z
N GLY A 1 6.95 -5.58 8.05
CA GLY A 1 6.72 -4.76 9.25
C GLY A 1 6.09 -3.42 8.92
N ARG A 2 6.89 -2.38 8.70
CA ARG A 2 6.42 -0.99 8.50
C ARG A 2 5.37 -0.83 7.39
N ILE A 3 5.60 -1.41 6.22
CA ILE A 3 4.65 -1.36 5.08
C ILE A 3 3.30 -1.98 5.46
N ALA A 4 3.29 -3.10 6.18
CA ALA A 4 2.05 -3.75 6.61
C ALA A 4 1.25 -2.87 7.57
N CYS A 5 1.92 -2.23 8.53
CA CYS A 5 1.29 -1.27 9.43
C CYS A 5 0.74 -0.05 8.67
N ALA A 6 1.53 0.50 7.74
CA ALA A 6 1.11 1.62 6.90
C ALA A 6 -0.11 1.27 6.03
N ASN A 7 -0.16 0.06 5.48
CA ASN A 7 -1.29 -0.42 4.70
C ASN A 7 -2.57 -0.50 5.53
N VAL A 8 -2.50 -1.03 6.76
CA VAL A 8 -3.65 -1.10 7.67
C VAL A 8 -4.16 0.30 8.06
N LEU A 9 -3.25 1.22 8.31
CA LEU A 9 -3.61 2.60 8.68
C LEU A 9 -4.07 3.42 7.46
N SER A 10 -3.82 2.97 6.23
CA SER A 10 -4.18 3.69 5.00
C SER A 10 -5.69 3.92 4.90
N ASP A 11 -6.50 2.88 5.15
CA ASP A 11 -7.97 2.97 5.16
C ASP A 11 -8.48 4.02 6.18
N LEU A 12 -7.85 4.05 7.36
CA LEU A 12 -8.18 5.03 8.41
C LEU A 12 -7.89 6.47 7.94
N TYR A 13 -6.74 6.66 7.30
CA TYR A 13 -6.34 7.96 6.77
C TYR A 13 -7.19 8.41 5.58
N ALA A 14 -7.68 7.49 4.75
CA ALA A 14 -8.64 7.79 3.68
C ALA A 14 -9.96 8.36 4.23
N MET A 15 -10.35 7.96 5.44
CA MET A 15 -11.49 8.54 6.15
C MET A 15 -11.18 9.87 6.86
N GLY A 16 -10.00 10.45 6.61
CA GLY A 16 -9.57 11.73 7.18
C GLY A 16 -9.32 11.69 8.69
N VAL A 17 -9.14 10.50 9.28
CA VAL A 17 -8.82 10.34 10.71
C VAL A 17 -7.31 10.35 10.89
N THR A 18 -6.78 11.24 11.71
CA THR A 18 -5.31 11.40 11.90
C THR A 18 -4.76 10.69 13.12
N GLU A 19 -5.62 10.37 14.09
CA GLU A 19 -5.26 9.73 15.35
C GLU A 19 -5.82 8.31 15.38
N CYS A 20 -4.99 7.35 15.77
CA CYS A 20 -5.36 5.95 15.90
C CYS A 20 -5.08 5.53 17.35
N ASP A 21 -6.13 5.14 18.08
CA ASP A 21 -5.99 4.81 19.50
C ASP A 21 -5.29 3.47 19.72
N ASN A 22 -5.68 2.46 18.93
CA ASN A 22 -5.14 1.11 19.02
C ASN A 22 -5.02 0.46 17.64
N VAL A 23 -3.98 -0.34 17.45
CA VAL A 23 -3.79 -1.17 16.26
C VAL A 23 -3.65 -2.62 16.70
N LEU A 24 -4.51 -3.50 16.19
CA LEU A 24 -4.32 -4.95 16.32
C LEU A 24 -3.56 -5.48 15.11
N MET A 25 -2.57 -6.34 15.35
CA MET A 25 -1.76 -6.96 14.31
C MET A 25 -2.17 -8.42 14.09
N LEU A 26 -2.50 -8.77 12.85
CA LEU A 26 -2.68 -10.16 12.44
C LEU A 26 -1.42 -10.64 11.72
N LEU A 27 -0.80 -11.69 12.25
CA LEU A 27 0.43 -12.29 11.74
C LEU A 27 0.19 -13.76 11.42
N SER A 28 0.47 -14.15 10.17
CA SER A 28 0.57 -15.55 9.76
C SER A 28 2.04 -15.92 9.55
N VAL A 29 2.51 -16.99 10.20
CA VAL A 29 3.89 -17.49 10.06
C VAL A 29 3.91 -18.66 9.09
N SER A 30 4.87 -18.66 8.15
CA SER A 30 5.02 -19.75 7.20
C SER A 30 5.64 -20.99 7.87
N GLN A 31 5.01 -22.15 7.71
CA GLN A 31 5.53 -23.43 8.21
C GLN A 31 6.82 -23.90 7.52
N ARG A 32 7.26 -23.21 6.46
CA ARG A 32 8.50 -23.52 5.72
C ARG A 32 9.73 -22.76 6.24
N MET A 33 9.58 -21.92 7.28
CA MET A 33 10.72 -21.22 7.89
C MET A 33 11.45 -22.13 8.88
N THR A 34 12.78 -22.13 8.82
CA THR A 34 13.66 -22.75 9.83
C THR A 34 13.73 -21.88 11.08
N GLU A 35 13.99 -22.51 12.25
CA GLU A 35 13.97 -21.83 13.56
C GLU A 35 14.89 -20.59 13.67
N GLU A 36 15.98 -20.54 12.90
CA GLU A 36 16.90 -19.40 12.85
C GLU A 36 16.25 -18.12 12.32
N VAL A 37 15.32 -18.22 11.37
CA VAL A 37 14.63 -17.05 10.78
C VAL A 37 13.54 -16.52 11.74
N THR A 38 12.92 -17.40 12.53
CA THR A 38 11.96 -17.01 13.58
C THR A 38 12.61 -16.21 14.71
N GLY A 39 13.88 -16.49 15.06
CA GLY A 39 14.63 -15.70 16.05
C GLY A 39 14.88 -14.25 15.60
N ASP A 40 15.25 -14.05 14.34
CA ASP A 40 15.49 -12.73 13.75
C ASP A 40 14.19 -11.95 13.47
N THR A 41 13.07 -12.68 13.29
CA THR A 41 11.73 -12.07 13.25
C THR A 41 11.38 -11.41 14.59
N GLY A 42 11.84 -11.95 15.72
CA GLY A 42 11.74 -11.30 17.03
C GLY A 42 12.60 -10.04 17.16
N GLY A 43 13.82 -10.05 16.60
CA GLY A 43 14.74 -8.90 16.60
C GLY A 43 14.31 -7.74 15.69
N THR A 44 13.76 -8.06 14.52
CA THR A 44 13.24 -7.08 13.54
C THR A 44 12.00 -6.35 14.06
N TRP A 45 11.27 -6.96 14.99
CA TRP A 45 10.06 -6.38 15.62
C TRP A 45 10.28 -5.85 17.04
N GLY A 46 11.36 -6.24 17.73
CA GLY A 46 11.76 -5.68 19.04
C GLY A 46 12.56 -4.37 18.95
N GLY A 47 13.02 -3.97 17.77
CA GLY A 47 13.82 -2.77 17.55
C GLY A 47 13.07 -1.66 16.80
N ARG A 48 12.96 -0.49 17.45
CA ARG A 48 12.39 0.79 16.99
C ARG A 48 10.90 1.01 17.32
N GLY A 49 10.65 1.22 18.60
CA GLY A 49 9.56 2.08 19.07
C GLY A 49 9.77 3.55 18.67
N ASP A 50 9.78 3.82 17.36
CA ASP A 50 10.09 5.14 16.79
C ASP A 50 9.12 5.59 15.68
N THR A 51 8.00 4.88 15.52
CA THR A 51 6.84 5.37 14.76
C THR A 51 5.68 5.52 15.71
N ALA A 52 5.65 6.63 16.47
CA ALA A 52 4.54 7.21 17.26
C ALA A 52 3.67 6.30 18.17
N LEU A 53 3.93 5.00 18.24
CA LEU A 53 3.19 4.01 18.99
C LEU A 53 4.13 3.41 20.02
N SER A 54 4.11 4.03 21.20
CA SER A 54 4.55 3.40 22.44
C SER A 54 3.84 2.05 22.59
N PRO A 55 4.56 0.94 22.80
CA PRO A 55 3.91 -0.34 23.05
C PRO A 55 3.41 -0.36 24.49
N ARG A 56 2.15 0.05 24.71
CA ARG A 56 1.39 -0.50 25.84
C ARG A 56 0.80 -1.83 25.37
N LEU A 57 1.67 -2.85 25.32
CA LEU A 57 1.29 -4.22 25.05
C LEU A 57 0.45 -4.73 26.22
N GLY A 58 -0.87 -4.69 26.05
CA GLY A 58 -1.84 -5.10 27.05
C GLY A 58 -3.13 -5.57 26.37
N ALA A 59 -3.03 -6.50 25.43
CA ALA A 59 -4.18 -7.23 24.92
C ALA A 59 -3.71 -8.61 24.46
N GLY A 60 -4.31 -9.65 25.04
CA GLY A 60 -3.91 -11.04 24.88
C GLY A 60 -3.85 -11.49 23.43
N LEU A 61 -2.81 -12.26 23.13
CA LEU A 61 -2.69 -13.09 21.94
C LEU A 61 -3.84 -14.12 21.95
N GLY A 62 -4.97 -13.73 21.39
CA GLY A 62 -6.03 -14.64 20.98
C GLY A 62 -5.62 -15.29 19.67
N ASP A 63 -5.33 -16.58 19.74
CA ASP A 63 -5.13 -17.49 18.62
C ASP A 63 -6.23 -17.33 17.56
N MET A 64 -5.87 -16.81 16.38
CA MET A 64 -6.63 -17.00 15.15
C MET A 64 -5.67 -17.38 14.02
N GLY A 65 -5.22 -18.64 14.06
CA GLY A 65 -4.65 -19.30 12.89
C GLY A 65 -5.68 -19.40 11.77
N THR A 66 -5.46 -18.70 10.67
CA THR A 66 -6.08 -19.01 9.37
C THR A 66 -4.97 -19.41 8.40
N GLY A 67 -4.89 -20.72 8.14
CA GLY A 67 -3.94 -21.29 7.20
C GLY A 67 -4.30 -20.90 5.78
N PHE A 68 -3.48 -20.06 5.15
CA PHE A 68 -3.49 -19.89 3.70
C PHE A 68 -2.47 -20.85 3.09
N GLY A 69 -3.00 -21.88 2.43
CA GLY A 69 -2.22 -22.77 1.59
C GLY A 69 -1.72 -22.04 0.35
N ASP A 70 -0.44 -22.22 0.08
CA ASP A 70 0.22 -22.05 -1.22
C ASP A 70 0.35 -20.63 -1.79
N MET A 71 1.19 -19.81 -1.15
CA MET A 71 1.91 -18.71 -1.81
C MET A 71 3.38 -18.79 -1.38
N GLY A 72 4.29 -18.85 -2.36
CA GLY A 72 5.72 -19.05 -2.16
C GLY A 72 6.38 -17.98 -1.29
N VAL A 73 7.34 -18.43 -0.48
CA VAL A 73 8.34 -17.67 0.28
C VAL A 73 7.79 -16.52 1.15
N GLY A 74 7.46 -16.89 2.38
CA GLY A 74 7.64 -16.09 3.59
C GLY A 74 6.70 -14.90 3.76
N PHE A 75 5.69 -15.10 4.60
CA PHE A 75 4.68 -14.16 5.09
C PHE A 75 3.39 -14.05 4.24
N GLY A 76 2.28 -14.51 4.82
CA GLY A 76 0.93 -14.42 4.25
C GLY A 76 0.29 -13.03 4.37
N PRO A 77 -1.00 -12.87 4.00
CA PRO A 77 -1.67 -11.58 3.97
C PRO A 77 -1.69 -10.92 5.34
N TRP A 78 -1.19 -9.69 5.38
CA TRP A 78 -1.07 -8.87 6.58
C TRP A 78 -2.32 -8.00 6.72
N GLY A 79 -2.98 -8.06 7.88
CA GLY A 79 -4.17 -7.26 8.17
C GLY A 79 -4.16 -6.76 9.61
N GLY A 80 -4.95 -5.72 9.87
CA GLY A 80 -5.13 -5.17 11.19
C GLY A 80 -6.44 -4.41 11.26
N VAL A 81 -6.96 -4.24 12.47
CA VAL A 81 -8.23 -3.54 12.72
C VAL A 81 -7.93 -2.37 13.65
N CYS A 82 -8.41 -1.18 13.29
CA CYS A 82 -8.26 0.04 14.07
C CYS A 82 -9.65 0.59 14.44
N PRO A 83 -10.10 0.50 15.71
CA PRO A 83 -11.32 1.17 16.15
C PRO A 83 -11.09 2.69 16.22
N ILE A 84 -12.10 3.46 15.81
CA ILE A 84 -12.05 4.93 15.71
C ILE A 84 -12.89 5.56 16.84
N LEU A 85 -12.30 6.46 17.63
CA LEU A 85 -13.01 7.24 18.66
C LEU A 85 -13.05 8.76 18.38
N THR A 86 -12.41 9.24 17.31
CA THR A 86 -12.34 10.68 16.95
C THR A 86 -13.25 11.02 15.75
N PRO A 87 -13.69 12.29 15.61
CA PRO A 87 -14.59 12.66 14.52
C PRO A 87 -13.91 12.44 13.17
N ALA A 88 -14.45 11.49 12.41
CA ALA A 88 -14.06 11.23 11.03
C ALA A 88 -14.45 12.40 10.12
N LEU A 89 -13.85 12.45 8.92
CA LEU A 89 -14.37 13.28 7.84
C LEU A 89 -15.87 12.96 7.63
N PRO A 90 -16.69 13.89 7.10
CA PRO A 90 -17.97 13.51 6.50
C PRO A 90 -17.75 12.33 5.55
N ARG A 91 -18.75 11.47 5.39
CA ARG A 91 -18.68 10.29 4.53
C ARG A 91 -18.05 10.66 3.18
N PRO A 92 -17.20 9.80 2.57
CA PRO A 92 -16.48 10.10 1.33
C PRO A 92 -17.41 10.04 0.11
N ASP A 93 -18.55 10.74 0.15
CA ASP A 93 -19.67 10.67 -0.78
C ASP A 93 -20.12 12.05 -1.30
N SER A 94 -19.29 13.09 -1.09
CA SER A 94 -19.66 14.49 -1.29
C SER A 94 -18.94 15.18 -2.46
N ALA A 95 -18.33 14.45 -3.40
CA ALA A 95 -17.67 15.02 -4.57
C ALA A 95 -18.67 15.76 -5.49
N VAL A 96 -18.22 16.87 -6.09
CA VAL A 96 -19.03 17.72 -6.96
C VAL A 96 -18.39 17.88 -8.35
N PRO A 97 -19.19 18.10 -9.42
CA PRO A 97 -18.64 18.44 -10.73
C PRO A 97 -17.75 19.68 -10.66
N GLY A 98 -16.54 19.58 -11.21
CA GLY A 98 -15.53 20.63 -11.14
C GLY A 98 -14.42 20.36 -10.11
N ASP A 99 -14.59 19.36 -9.25
CA ASP A 99 -13.52 18.89 -8.37
C ASP A 99 -12.32 18.34 -9.17
N VAL A 100 -11.16 18.39 -8.53
CA VAL A 100 -9.90 17.85 -9.06
C VAL A 100 -9.47 16.61 -8.29
N LEU A 101 -8.85 15.67 -8.99
CA LEU A 101 -8.29 14.45 -8.39
C LEU A 101 -6.82 14.68 -8.05
N VAL A 102 -6.46 14.39 -6.80
CA VAL A 102 -5.08 14.48 -6.32
C VAL A 102 -4.64 13.12 -5.82
N LEU A 103 -3.49 12.65 -6.30
CA LEU A 103 -2.86 11.43 -5.85
C LEU A 103 -1.60 11.77 -5.05
N THR A 104 -1.45 11.19 -3.86
CA THR A 104 -0.40 11.58 -2.89
C THR A 104 0.86 10.73 -2.98
N LYS A 105 0.79 9.54 -3.59
CA LYS A 105 1.93 8.65 -3.81
C LYS A 105 2.03 8.22 -5.27
N PRO A 106 3.24 7.98 -5.80
CA PRO A 106 3.42 7.48 -7.15
C PRO A 106 2.96 6.01 -7.27
N LEU A 107 2.48 5.65 -8.45
CA LEU A 107 2.07 4.30 -8.82
C LEU A 107 3.25 3.44 -9.30
N GLY A 108 3.04 2.13 -9.37
CA GLY A 108 4.03 1.17 -9.89
C GLY A 108 4.83 0.45 -8.81
N THR A 109 4.35 0.44 -7.56
CA THR A 109 5.03 -0.23 -6.43
C THR A 109 5.18 -1.74 -6.69
N HIS A 110 4.12 -2.40 -7.17
CA HIS A 110 4.16 -3.81 -7.55
C HIS A 110 5.18 -4.08 -8.67
N MET A 111 5.29 -3.17 -9.64
CA MET A 111 6.27 -3.32 -10.73
C MET A 111 7.70 -3.18 -10.23
N ALA A 112 7.96 -2.25 -9.30
CA ALA A 112 9.28 -2.08 -8.70
C ALA A 112 9.70 -3.32 -7.88
N VAL A 113 8.81 -3.83 -7.02
CA VAL A 113 9.06 -5.04 -6.24
C VAL A 113 9.25 -6.26 -7.15
N SER A 114 8.40 -6.42 -8.16
CA SER A 114 8.52 -7.52 -9.13
C SER A 114 9.82 -7.44 -9.91
N ALA A 115 10.21 -6.26 -10.39
CA ALA A 115 11.45 -6.06 -11.14
C ALA A 115 12.68 -6.42 -10.30
N HIS A 116 12.70 -6.02 -9.03
CA HIS A 116 13.75 -6.38 -8.08
C HIS A 116 13.82 -7.90 -7.89
N GLN A 117 12.70 -8.58 -7.65
CA GLN A 117 12.66 -10.06 -7.55
C GLN A 117 13.12 -10.77 -8.82
N TRP A 118 12.92 -10.16 -10.00
CA TRP A 118 13.34 -10.78 -11.25
C TRP A 118 14.86 -10.73 -11.45
N LEU A 119 15.60 -9.91 -10.71
CA LEU A 119 17.08 -9.89 -10.75
C LEU A 119 17.67 -11.27 -10.45
N ASP A 120 17.04 -12.03 -9.56
CA ASP A 120 17.46 -13.37 -9.13
C ASP A 120 16.89 -14.49 -10.03
N ILE A 121 16.03 -14.15 -11.00
CA ILE A 121 15.37 -15.11 -11.90
C ILE A 121 15.83 -14.82 -13.35
N PRO A 122 16.85 -15.54 -13.86
CA PRO A 122 17.48 -15.23 -15.15
C PRO A 122 16.49 -15.12 -16.32
N GLU A 123 15.50 -16.00 -16.37
CA GLU A 123 14.47 -16.00 -17.43
C GLU A 123 13.62 -14.73 -17.44
N ARG A 124 13.34 -14.15 -16.27
CA ARG A 124 12.54 -12.93 -16.14
C ARG A 124 13.41 -11.69 -16.30
N TRP A 125 14.62 -11.69 -15.74
CA TRP A 125 15.59 -10.61 -15.95
C TRP A 125 15.91 -10.40 -17.43
N ASN A 126 16.09 -11.49 -18.19
CA ASN A 126 16.38 -11.43 -19.62
C ASN A 126 15.33 -10.70 -20.45
N LYS A 127 14.08 -10.61 -19.98
CA LYS A 127 13.00 -9.87 -20.67
C LYS A 127 13.11 -8.35 -20.47
N ILE A 128 13.66 -7.91 -19.35
CA ILE A 128 13.69 -6.48 -18.97
C ILE A 128 15.09 -5.87 -19.02
N LYS A 129 16.16 -6.67 -19.09
CA LYS A 129 17.56 -6.22 -19.10
C LYS A 129 17.92 -5.25 -20.24
N LEU A 130 17.15 -5.26 -21.33
CA LEU A 130 17.37 -4.37 -22.48
C LEU A 130 16.77 -2.98 -22.27
N VAL A 131 15.95 -2.83 -21.23
CA VAL A 131 15.08 -1.67 -21.02
C VAL A 131 15.44 -0.91 -19.74
N VAL A 132 16.02 -1.61 -18.75
CA VAL A 132 16.37 -1.06 -17.44
C VAL A 132 17.69 -1.64 -16.96
N THR A 133 18.50 -0.84 -16.26
CA THR A 133 19.73 -1.31 -15.63
C THR A 133 19.45 -1.89 -14.23
N ARG A 134 20.44 -2.57 -13.63
CA ARG A 134 20.30 -3.11 -12.27
C ARG A 134 20.19 -1.99 -11.24
N GLU A 135 20.95 -0.92 -11.43
CA GLU A 135 20.95 0.25 -10.56
C GLU A 135 19.59 0.97 -10.60
N GLU A 136 18.99 1.09 -11.79
CA GLU A 136 17.66 1.69 -11.94
C GLU A 136 16.56 0.87 -11.26
N VAL A 137 16.66 -0.46 -11.31
CA VAL A 137 15.71 -1.34 -10.59
C VAL A 137 15.88 -1.20 -9.08
N GLU A 138 17.10 -1.14 -8.58
CA GLU A 138 17.38 -0.96 -7.16
C GLU A 138 16.85 0.39 -6.64
N LEU A 139 17.08 1.48 -7.39
CA LEU A 139 16.55 2.79 -7.05
C LEU A 139 15.02 2.80 -7.00
N ALA A 140 14.37 2.22 -8.01
CA ALA A 140 12.91 2.12 -8.05
C ALA A 140 12.36 1.26 -6.90
N TYR A 141 13.07 0.20 -6.50
CA TYR A 141 12.70 -0.63 -5.36
C TYR A 141 12.79 0.16 -4.04
N GLN A 142 13.88 0.90 -3.82
CA GLN A 142 14.03 1.73 -2.62
C GLN A 142 12.97 2.84 -2.56
N GLU A 143 12.68 3.50 -3.68
CA GLU A 143 11.61 4.49 -3.79
C GLU A 143 10.24 3.88 -3.47
N ALA A 144 9.93 2.70 -4.01
CA ALA A 144 8.70 1.97 -3.72
C ALA A 144 8.62 1.61 -2.23
N VAL A 145 9.67 1.05 -1.64
CA VAL A 145 9.70 0.69 -0.21
C VAL A 145 9.48 1.91 0.67
N SER A 146 10.13 3.05 0.35
CA SER A 146 9.96 4.31 1.08
C SER A 146 8.52 4.84 0.96
N SER A 147 7.96 4.84 -0.26
CA SER A 147 6.59 5.27 -0.53
C SER A 147 5.57 4.42 0.23
N MET A 148 5.68 3.09 0.13
CA MET A 148 4.80 2.13 0.80
C MET A 148 4.91 2.19 2.33
N ALA A 149 6.08 2.52 2.88
CA ALA A 149 6.28 2.67 4.32
C ALA A 149 5.82 4.02 4.87
N THR A 150 5.54 5.00 4.00
CA THR A 150 5.09 6.33 4.40
C THR A 150 3.61 6.31 4.77
N LEU A 151 3.29 6.79 5.97
CA LEU A 151 1.91 6.89 6.46
C LEU A 151 1.15 8.01 5.75
N ASN A 152 -0.13 7.75 5.43
CA ASN A 152 -1.03 8.76 4.88
C ASN A 152 -1.56 9.76 5.94
N ARG A 153 -0.97 9.81 7.15
CA ARG A 153 -1.39 10.68 8.27
C ARG A 153 -1.39 12.16 7.90
N THR A 154 -0.34 12.62 7.22
CA THR A 154 -0.23 14.02 6.79
C THR A 154 -1.31 14.34 5.75
N ALA A 155 -1.52 13.43 4.78
CA ALA A 155 -2.57 13.58 3.79
C ALA A 155 -3.96 13.68 4.45
N ALA A 156 -4.27 12.81 5.43
CA ALA A 156 -5.51 12.89 6.21
C ALA A 156 -5.72 14.24 6.91
N GLY A 157 -4.66 14.80 7.50
CA GLY A 157 -4.73 16.13 8.11
C GLY A 157 -5.00 17.24 7.08
N LEU A 158 -4.32 17.20 5.94
CA LEU A 158 -4.47 18.18 4.86
C LEU A 158 -5.84 18.10 4.19
N MET A 159 -6.40 16.89 4.05
CA MET A 159 -7.76 16.71 3.51
C MET A 159 -8.79 17.51 4.32
N ARG A 160 -8.69 17.51 5.64
CA ARG A 160 -9.56 18.35 6.50
C ARG A 160 -9.26 19.83 6.36
N ALA A 161 -7.97 20.20 6.34
CA ALA A 161 -7.56 21.59 6.28
C ALA A 161 -8.00 22.29 4.99
N PHE A 162 -8.01 21.56 3.88
CA PHE A 162 -8.38 22.08 2.56
C PHE A 162 -9.80 21.72 2.11
N GLY A 163 -10.60 21.08 2.98
CA GLY A 163 -12.01 20.78 2.69
C GLY A 163 -12.20 19.74 1.57
N ALA A 164 -11.43 18.66 1.59
CA ALA A 164 -11.61 17.56 0.64
C ALA A 164 -13.03 16.97 0.71
N HIS A 165 -13.63 16.74 -0.45
CA HIS A 165 -15.02 16.26 -0.57
C HIS A 165 -15.15 14.73 -0.49
N ALA A 166 -14.14 14.01 -0.97
CA ALA A 166 -14.11 12.56 -0.96
C ALA A 166 -12.66 12.08 -1.07
N ALA A 167 -12.38 10.90 -0.53
CA ALA A 167 -11.06 10.28 -0.61
C ALA A 167 -11.17 8.75 -0.56
N THR A 168 -10.18 8.12 -1.18
CA THR A 168 -9.93 6.67 -1.09
C THR A 168 -8.42 6.48 -1.16
N ASP A 169 -7.92 5.44 -0.52
CA ASP A 169 -6.56 4.97 -0.78
C ASP A 169 -6.51 4.09 -2.04
N VAL A 170 -5.30 3.83 -2.53
CA VAL A 170 -5.05 2.98 -3.70
C VAL A 170 -4.25 1.77 -3.28
N THR A 171 -4.86 0.59 -3.34
CA THR A 171 -4.23 -0.68 -2.96
C THR A 171 -4.41 -1.73 -4.05
N GLY A 172 -4.87 -2.94 -3.72
CA GLY A 172 -4.78 -4.12 -4.58
C GLY A 172 -5.61 -4.06 -5.86
N PHE A 173 -6.62 -3.19 -5.94
CA PHE A 173 -7.44 -3.04 -7.15
C PHE A 173 -6.85 -2.06 -8.18
N GLY A 174 -5.77 -1.38 -7.81
CA GLY A 174 -5.16 -0.33 -8.64
C GLY A 174 -5.98 0.95 -8.71
N VAL A 175 -5.35 2.01 -9.22
CA VAL A 175 -5.92 3.36 -9.22
C VAL A 175 -7.29 3.45 -9.90
N LEU A 176 -7.51 2.70 -11.00
CA LEU A 176 -8.78 2.72 -11.72
C LEU A 176 -9.86 1.98 -10.94
N GLY A 177 -9.53 0.89 -10.27
CA GLY A 177 -10.46 0.13 -9.43
C GLY A 177 -10.97 0.98 -8.26
N HIS A 178 -10.03 1.60 -7.53
CA HIS A 178 -10.38 2.48 -6.41
C HIS A 178 -11.10 3.75 -6.85
N ALA A 179 -10.69 4.39 -7.96
CA ALA A 179 -11.40 5.55 -8.50
C ALA A 179 -12.84 5.22 -8.90
N ARG A 180 -13.09 4.06 -9.50
CA ARG A 180 -14.45 3.59 -9.83
C ARG A 180 -15.29 3.32 -8.59
N ALA A 181 -14.70 2.69 -7.58
CA ALA A 181 -15.37 2.43 -6.31
C ALA A 181 -15.77 3.75 -5.62
N LEU A 182 -14.85 4.73 -5.59
CA LEU A 182 -15.14 6.04 -5.03
C LEU A 182 -16.22 6.77 -5.83
N ALA A 183 -16.16 6.78 -7.16
CA ALA A 183 -17.18 7.41 -8.01
C ALA A 183 -18.57 6.81 -7.77
N ALA A 184 -18.66 5.48 -7.62
CA ALA A 184 -19.93 4.78 -7.35
C ALA A 184 -20.53 5.09 -5.95
N GLN A 185 -19.73 5.61 -5.02
CA GLN A 185 -20.19 5.99 -3.68
C GLN A 185 -20.70 7.43 -3.59
N GLN A 186 -20.54 8.24 -4.64
CA GLN A 186 -20.92 9.65 -4.61
C GLN A 186 -22.44 9.83 -4.63
N ARG A 187 -22.94 10.83 -3.90
CA ARG A 187 -24.38 11.15 -3.89
C ARG A 187 -24.84 11.86 -5.14
N LEU A 188 -23.96 12.65 -5.74
CA LEU A 188 -24.20 13.33 -7.00
C LEU A 188 -23.75 12.44 -8.16
N ASP A 189 -24.39 12.63 -9.31
CA ASP A 189 -23.99 11.97 -10.55
C ASP A 189 -22.68 12.61 -11.05
N VAL A 190 -21.56 11.97 -10.74
CA VAL A 190 -20.21 12.43 -11.08
C VAL A 190 -19.39 11.34 -11.75
N ALA A 191 -18.51 11.75 -12.67
CA ALA A 191 -17.56 10.87 -13.32
C ALA A 191 -16.14 11.41 -13.12
N PHE A 192 -15.23 10.51 -12.77
CA PHE A 192 -13.82 10.85 -12.54
C PHE A 192 -12.99 10.60 -13.80
N VAL A 193 -12.26 11.63 -14.25
CA VAL A 193 -11.36 11.56 -15.41
C VAL A 193 -9.93 11.77 -14.96
N ILE A 194 -9.12 10.71 -15.06
CA ILE A 194 -7.70 10.74 -14.72
C ILE A 194 -6.90 11.09 -15.97
N HIS A 195 -6.22 12.24 -15.95
CA HIS A 195 -5.49 12.77 -17.11
C HIS A 195 -4.03 12.33 -17.17
N ASN A 196 -3.42 12.16 -16.01
CA ASN A 196 -2.02 11.77 -15.87
C ASN A 196 -1.87 10.81 -14.70
N LEU A 197 -0.81 10.00 -14.76
CA LEU A 197 -0.48 9.02 -13.73
C LEU A 197 0.97 9.28 -13.28
N PRO A 198 1.21 9.71 -12.03
CA PRO A 198 2.57 9.72 -11.50
C PRO A 198 2.99 8.27 -11.28
N VAL A 199 4.08 7.87 -11.93
CA VAL A 199 4.59 6.49 -11.89
C VAL A 199 6.05 6.54 -11.50
N ILE A 200 6.48 5.62 -10.62
CA ILE A 200 7.90 5.45 -10.26
C ILE A 200 8.73 5.32 -11.54
N ALA A 201 9.86 6.02 -11.57
CA ALA A 201 10.69 6.12 -12.77
C ALA A 201 10.99 4.74 -13.37
N LYS A 202 10.99 4.66 -14.70
CA LYS A 202 11.22 3.43 -15.49
C LYS A 202 10.17 2.32 -15.34
N MET A 203 9.30 2.33 -14.33
CA MET A 203 8.32 1.25 -14.12
C MET A 203 7.26 1.18 -15.22
N ALA A 204 6.90 2.32 -15.82
CA ALA A 204 6.07 2.34 -17.02
C ALA A 204 6.72 1.57 -18.19
N THR A 205 8.03 1.74 -18.40
CA THR A 205 8.78 1.06 -19.47
C THR A 205 8.96 -0.43 -19.18
N VAL A 206 9.27 -0.78 -17.92
CA VAL A 206 9.36 -2.18 -17.46
C VAL A 206 8.00 -2.88 -17.60
N SER A 207 6.91 -2.19 -17.28
CA SER A 207 5.55 -2.71 -17.47
C SER A 207 5.27 -3.00 -18.95
N LYS A 208 5.57 -2.07 -19.86
CA LYS A 208 5.45 -2.29 -21.31
C LYS A 208 6.27 -3.51 -21.78
N ALA A 209 7.53 -3.60 -21.35
CA ALA A 209 8.43 -4.68 -21.74
C ALA A 209 7.99 -6.06 -21.20
N SER A 210 7.25 -6.09 -20.10
CA SER A 210 6.78 -7.31 -19.44
C SER A 210 5.34 -7.70 -19.79
N GLY A 211 4.78 -7.17 -20.88
CA GLY A 211 3.43 -7.51 -21.36
C GLY A 211 2.31 -6.61 -20.81
N GLY A 212 2.64 -5.38 -20.40
CA GLY A 212 1.67 -4.34 -20.06
C GLY A 212 1.15 -4.37 -18.62
N ARG A 213 1.19 -5.51 -17.91
CA ARG A 213 0.93 -5.74 -16.46
C ARG A 213 -0.09 -4.82 -15.74
N GLY A 214 -1.06 -4.25 -16.45
CA GLY A 214 -2.09 -3.36 -15.93
C GLY A 214 -1.66 -1.95 -15.52
N LEU A 215 -0.36 -1.61 -15.49
CA LEU A 215 0.09 -0.33 -14.89
C LEU A 215 -0.42 0.88 -15.68
N LEU A 216 -0.32 0.82 -17.00
CA LEU A 216 -0.77 1.90 -17.88
C LEU A 216 -2.30 1.92 -18.05
N GLN A 217 -2.96 0.81 -17.74
CA GLN A 217 -4.41 0.69 -17.71
C GLN A 217 -5.00 1.09 -16.35
N GLY A 218 -4.15 1.38 -15.35
CA GLY A 218 -4.57 1.71 -13.99
C GLY A 218 -5.11 0.52 -13.18
N THR A 219 -4.90 -0.71 -13.65
CA THR A 219 -5.37 -1.95 -13.02
C THR A 219 -4.25 -2.74 -12.33
N ALA A 220 -3.03 -2.20 -12.32
CA ALA A 220 -1.94 -2.81 -11.57
C ALA A 220 -2.21 -2.68 -10.06
N PRO A 221 -1.97 -3.76 -9.28
CA PRO A 221 -2.11 -3.68 -7.83
C PRO A 221 -1.06 -2.74 -7.25
N GLU A 222 -1.45 -1.97 -6.26
CA GLU A 222 -0.55 -1.21 -5.39
C GLU A 222 -0.61 -1.78 -3.97
N THR A 223 0.40 -1.51 -3.16
CA THR A 223 0.42 -1.86 -1.73
C THR A 223 0.69 -0.60 -0.94
N SER A 224 -0.14 -0.26 0.05
CA SER A 224 0.05 0.95 0.87
C SER A 224 0.27 2.22 0.02
N GLY A 225 -0.60 2.42 -0.98
CA GLY A 225 -0.55 3.57 -1.89
C GLY A 225 -1.08 4.87 -1.30
#